data_AF-A0A7K2F9I3-F1
#
_entry.id   AF-A0A7K2F9I3-F1
#
_cell.length_a   1.000
_cell.length_b   1.000
_cell.length_c   1.000
_cell.angle_alpha   90.00
_cell.angle_beta   90.00
_cell.angle_gamma   90.00
#
_symmetry.space_group_name_H-M   'P 1'
#
loop_
_entity.id
_entity.type
_entity.pdbx_description
1 polymer ?
#
loop_
_entity_poly.entity_id
_entity_poly.type
_entity_poly.pdbx_seq_one_letter_code
_entity_poly.pdbx_strand_id
1 'polypeptide(L)'
;AGMMGTLNKKVLKEYGLEGEYKVVSSSTSSMLAELNASIKKKEPVVVTLWSPHWAYGKHDLKKLKDPKGAWGKGEQIHTVAKKDFAKDFPELTGWLKDFKLSEAQLASLEVEIQKGGAGKEKESARRWMDANPDVVAKLTPVGT
;
A
#
# COMPACT_ATOMS: atom_id res chain seq x y z
N ALA A 1 -9.84 12.37 5.88
CA ALA A 1 -8.60 12.15 5.11
C ALA A 1 -8.60 10.71 4.60
N GLY A 2 -7.86 10.43 3.52
CA GLY A 2 -7.89 9.17 2.78
C GLY A 2 -8.01 9.46 1.28
N MET A 3 -7.40 8.60 0.44
CA MET A 3 -7.26 8.82 -1.01
C MET A 3 -8.57 9.25 -1.70
N MET A 4 -9.68 8.56 -1.45
CA MET A 4 -10.98 8.95 -2.02
C MET A 4 -11.50 10.30 -1.51
N GLY A 5 -11.20 10.67 -0.27
CA GLY A 5 -11.54 11.98 0.26
C GLY A 5 -10.75 13.09 -0.43
N THR A 6 -9.45 12.88 -0.66
CA THR A 6 -8.59 13.81 -1.40
C THR A 6 -9.00 13.94 -2.86
N LEU A 7 -9.35 12.82 -3.52
CA LEU A 7 -9.88 12.81 -4.87
C LEU A 7 -11.09 13.75 -4.99
N ASN A 8 -12.12 13.48 -4.19
CA ASN A 8 -13.41 14.15 -4.30
C ASN A 8 -13.36 15.63 -3.86
N LYS A 9 -12.57 15.96 -2.83
CA LYS A 9 -12.56 17.33 -2.27
C LYS A 9 -11.59 18.29 -2.95
N LYS A 10 -10.57 17.75 -3.64
CA LYS A 10 -9.43 18.55 -4.12
C LYS A 10 -9.04 18.21 -5.54
N VAL A 11 -8.69 16.96 -5.82
CA VAL A 11 -8.06 16.59 -7.10
C VAL A 11 -8.99 16.86 -8.27
N LEU A 12 -10.25 16.43 -8.21
CA LEU A 12 -11.20 16.68 -9.30
C LEU A 12 -11.34 18.18 -9.58
N LYS A 13 -11.54 18.99 -8.53
CA LYS A 13 -11.69 20.44 -8.64
C LYS A 13 -10.44 21.10 -9.21
N GLU A 14 -9.26 20.77 -8.70
CA GLU A 14 -8.01 21.39 -9.15
C GLU A 14 -7.70 21.09 -10.61
N TYR A 15 -8.18 19.98 -11.14
CA TYR A 15 -8.02 19.61 -12.55
C TYR A 15 -9.24 19.92 -13.42
N GLY A 16 -10.32 20.50 -12.88
CA GLY A 16 -11.54 20.78 -13.64
C GLY A 16 -12.27 19.52 -14.11
N LEU A 17 -12.17 18.42 -13.36
CA LEU A 17 -12.75 17.11 -13.67
C LEU A 17 -14.06 16.84 -12.91
N GLU A 18 -14.55 17.81 -12.14
CA GLU A 18 -15.84 17.70 -11.45
C GLU A 18 -16.98 17.59 -12.47
N GLY A 19 -17.79 16.53 -12.36
CA GLY A 19 -18.89 16.26 -13.29
C GLY A 19 -18.48 15.55 -14.59
N GLU A 20 -17.20 15.61 -14.99
CA GLU A 20 -16.66 14.90 -16.17
C GLU A 20 -16.53 13.39 -15.94
N TYR A 21 -16.21 12.99 -14.70
CA TYR A 21 -16.06 11.59 -14.32
C TYR A 21 -17.01 11.21 -13.19
N LYS A 22 -17.66 10.05 -13.35
CA LYS A 22 -18.40 9.42 -12.25
C LYS A 22 -17.43 8.68 -11.33
N VAL A 23 -17.16 9.25 -10.17
CA VAL A 23 -16.38 8.56 -9.12
C VAL A 23 -17.24 7.49 -8.46
N VAL A 24 -16.81 6.23 -8.57
CA VAL A 24 -17.46 5.09 -7.92
C VAL A 24 -16.71 4.73 -6.65
N SER A 25 -17.31 5.02 -5.49
CA SER A 25 -16.77 4.59 -4.20
C SER A 25 -17.02 3.09 -4.00
N SER A 26 -15.97 2.32 -3.78
CA SER A 26 -16.03 0.87 -3.58
C SER A 26 -14.93 0.38 -2.64
N SER A 27 -14.80 -0.94 -2.47
CA SER A 27 -13.68 -1.54 -1.74
C SER A 27 -12.45 -1.71 -2.65
N THR A 28 -11.28 -1.90 -2.04
CA THR A 28 -10.05 -2.28 -2.75
C THR A 28 -10.24 -3.52 -3.60
N SER A 29 -10.93 -4.55 -3.10
CA SER A 29 -11.17 -5.79 -3.83
C SER A 29 -12.05 -5.59 -5.07
N SER A 30 -13.10 -4.77 -4.96
CA SER A 30 -13.97 -4.42 -6.10
C SER A 30 -13.21 -3.60 -7.15
N MET A 31 -12.45 -2.59 -6.73
CA MET A 31 -11.62 -1.79 -7.64
C MET A 31 -10.61 -2.66 -8.41
N LEU A 32 -9.94 -3.59 -7.72
CA LEU A 32 -8.99 -4.50 -8.35
C LEU A 32 -9.67 -5.51 -9.28
N ALA A 33 -10.88 -5.99 -8.95
CA ALA A 33 -11.64 -6.86 -9.82
C ALA A 33 -12.00 -6.16 -11.14
N GLU A 34 -12.46 -4.90 -11.05
CA GLU A 34 -12.76 -4.08 -12.22
C GLU A 34 -11.51 -3.81 -13.06
N LEU A 35 -10.41 -3.37 -12.43
CA LEU A 35 -9.12 -3.16 -13.11
C LEU A 35 -8.69 -4.42 -13.89
N ASN A 36 -8.78 -5.59 -13.27
CA ASN A 36 -8.46 -6.85 -13.94
C ASN A 36 -9.40 -7.17 -15.10
N ALA A 37 -10.69 -6.90 -14.95
CA ALA A 37 -11.69 -7.12 -16.01
C ALA A 37 -11.45 -6.20 -17.21
N SER A 38 -11.24 -4.90 -16.98
CA SER A 38 -10.98 -3.92 -18.05
C SER A 38 -9.68 -4.23 -18.79
N ILE A 39 -8.61 -4.60 -18.07
CA ILE A 39 -7.33 -5.01 -18.70
C ILE A 39 -7.54 -6.22 -19.62
N LYS A 40 -8.27 -7.25 -19.17
CA LYS A 40 -8.56 -8.45 -19.99
C LYS A 40 -9.37 -8.11 -21.24
N LYS A 41 -10.33 -7.18 -21.12
CA LYS A 41 -11.16 -6.71 -22.23
C LYS A 41 -10.47 -5.66 -23.11
N LYS A 42 -9.29 -5.18 -22.72
CA LYS A 42 -8.58 -4.06 -23.35
C LYS A 42 -9.40 -2.76 -23.38
N GLU A 43 -10.18 -2.53 -22.32
CA GLU A 43 -10.99 -1.33 -22.15
C GLU A 43 -10.21 -0.26 -21.36
N PRO A 44 -10.37 1.03 -21.70
CA PRO A 44 -9.81 2.11 -20.91
C PRO A 44 -10.35 2.09 -19.47
N VAL A 45 -9.45 2.20 -18.50
CA VAL A 45 -9.81 2.24 -17.07
C VAL A 45 -8.89 3.19 -16.33
N VAL A 46 -9.46 3.95 -15.39
CA VAL A 46 -8.73 4.81 -14.45
C VAL A 46 -9.18 4.46 -13.05
N VAL A 47 -8.22 4.14 -12.18
CA VAL A 47 -8.48 3.80 -10.78
C VAL A 47 -7.63 4.66 -9.86
N THR A 48 -8.10 4.85 -8.62
CA THR A 48 -7.27 5.33 -7.53
C THR A 48 -6.45 4.18 -6.95
N LEU A 49 -5.13 4.32 -6.95
CA LEU A 49 -4.19 3.31 -6.48
C LEU A 49 -2.98 3.97 -5.79
N TRP A 50 -2.37 3.30 -4.80
CA TRP A 50 -1.23 3.79 -4.02
C TRP A 50 0.04 3.01 -4.31
N SER A 51 1.18 3.52 -3.84
CA SER A 51 2.42 2.74 -3.82
C SER A 51 3.06 2.77 -2.43
N PRO A 52 3.72 1.66 -2.03
CA PRO A 52 3.87 0.41 -2.76
C PRO A 52 2.54 -0.36 -2.91
N HIS A 53 2.34 -1.03 -4.06
CA HIS A 53 1.22 -1.94 -4.28
C HIS A 53 1.55 -3.00 -5.32
N TRP A 54 1.29 -4.28 -5.05
CA TRP A 54 1.61 -5.41 -5.94
C TRP A 54 1.05 -5.29 -7.36
N ALA A 55 -0.06 -4.58 -7.56
CA ALA A 55 -0.71 -4.44 -8.87
C ALA A 55 0.21 -3.78 -9.92
N TYR A 56 1.13 -2.91 -9.51
CA TYR A 56 2.15 -2.33 -10.41
C TYR A 56 3.17 -3.35 -10.90
N GLY A 57 3.40 -4.45 -10.16
CA GLY A 57 4.27 -5.55 -10.58
C GLY A 57 3.53 -6.60 -11.41
N LYS A 58 2.22 -6.76 -11.21
CA LYS A 58 1.39 -7.73 -11.95
C LYS A 58 0.90 -7.21 -13.31
N HIS A 59 0.69 -5.90 -13.41
CA HIS A 59 0.10 -5.25 -14.59
C HIS A 59 0.99 -4.10 -15.06
N ASP A 60 0.98 -3.84 -16.36
CA ASP A 60 1.65 -2.67 -16.96
C ASP A 60 0.81 -1.40 -16.70
N LEU A 61 0.87 -0.89 -15.47
CA LEU A 61 0.12 0.30 -15.05
C LEU A 61 0.99 1.55 -15.15
N LYS A 62 0.40 2.62 -15.66
CA LYS A 62 1.03 3.94 -15.72
C LYS A 62 0.43 4.88 -14.68
N LYS A 63 1.28 5.40 -13.78
CA LYS A 63 0.89 6.52 -12.90
C LYS A 63 0.70 7.80 -13.73
N LEU A 64 -0.45 8.44 -13.57
CA LEU A 64 -0.67 9.78 -14.14
C LEU A 64 0.13 10.81 -13.35
N LYS A 65 0.72 11.79 -14.06
CA LYS A 65 1.47 12.88 -13.42
C LYS A 65 0.50 13.79 -12.66
N ASP A 66 0.94 14.28 -11.51
CA ASP A 66 0.22 15.28 -10.72
C ASP A 66 0.98 16.63 -10.75
N PRO A 67 0.95 17.38 -11.87
CA PRO A 67 1.72 18.62 -12.02
C PRO A 67 1.29 19.73 -11.04
N LYS A 68 0.04 19.72 -10.54
CA LYS A 68 -0.45 20.69 -9.55
C LYS A 68 -0.15 20.25 -8.10
N GLY A 69 0.34 19.03 -7.89
CA GLY A 69 0.55 18.48 -6.55
C GLY A 69 -0.75 18.35 -5.75
N ALA A 70 -1.87 18.10 -6.42
CA ALA A 70 -3.19 18.00 -5.81
C ALA A 70 -3.24 16.88 -4.76
N TRP A 71 -2.55 15.76 -5.00
CA TRP A 71 -2.42 14.65 -4.07
C TRP A 71 -1.48 14.92 -2.88
N GLY A 72 -0.69 16.00 -2.94
CA GLY A 72 0.32 16.32 -1.95
C GLY A 72 1.67 15.66 -2.22
N LYS A 73 2.57 15.68 -1.23
CA LYS A 73 3.95 15.18 -1.37
C LYS A 73 4.08 13.66 -1.17
N GLY A 74 2.97 12.95 -0.99
CA GLY A 74 2.93 11.54 -0.59
C GLY A 74 2.55 11.35 0.88
N GLU A 75 2.22 10.11 1.23
CA GLU A 75 1.86 9.70 2.59
C GLU A 75 2.98 8.84 3.22
N GLN A 76 2.96 8.72 4.55
CA GLN A 76 3.86 7.88 5.31
C GLN A 76 3.06 6.80 6.05
N ILE A 77 3.65 5.61 6.18
CA ILE A 77 3.12 4.54 7.01
C ILE A 77 3.72 4.70 8.41
N HIS A 78 2.85 4.78 9.42
CA HIS A 78 3.25 4.96 10.81
C HIS A 78 2.77 3.79 11.66
N THR A 79 3.66 3.30 12.52
CA THR A 79 3.29 2.38 13.60
C THR A 79 2.69 3.18 14.75
N VAL A 80 1.48 2.81 15.17
CA VAL A 80 0.77 3.44 16.29
C VAL A 80 0.46 2.41 17.36
N ALA A 81 0.54 2.81 18.63
CA ALA A 81 0.25 1.95 19.77
C ALA A 81 -0.53 2.73 20.86
N LYS A 82 -1.16 2.01 21.80
CA LYS A 82 -1.81 2.64 22.97
C LYS A 82 -0.78 3.42 23.79
N LYS A 83 -1.22 4.46 24.52
CA LYS A 83 -0.34 5.37 25.27
C LYS A 83 0.64 4.63 26.20
N ASP A 84 0.14 3.65 26.94
CA ASP A 84 0.96 2.91 27.92
C ASP A 84 1.71 1.71 27.33
N PHE A 85 1.62 1.47 26.01
CA PHE A 85 2.26 0.31 25.37
C PHE A 85 3.76 0.28 25.60
N ALA A 86 4.42 1.44 25.53
CA ALA A 86 5.86 1.56 25.73
C ALA A 86 6.30 1.22 27.16
N LYS A 87 5.41 1.44 28.14
CA LYS A 87 5.65 1.10 29.54
C LYS A 87 5.43 -0.40 29.76
N ASP A 88 4.35 -0.95 29.22
CA ASP A 88 3.99 -2.35 29.39
C ASP A 88 4.93 -3.30 28.61
N PHE A 89 5.42 -2.87 27.44
CA PHE A 89 6.20 -3.68 26.50
C PHE A 89 7.40 -2.91 25.94
N PRO A 90 8.43 -2.62 26.75
CA PRO A 90 9.58 -1.82 26.32
C PRO A 90 10.37 -2.49 25.19
N GLU A 91 10.54 -3.81 25.22
CA GLU A 91 11.26 -4.57 24.17
C GLU A 91 10.52 -4.51 22.82
N LEU A 92 9.23 -4.86 22.80
CA LEU A 92 8.39 -4.76 21.59
C LEU A 92 8.33 -3.33 21.06
N THR A 93 8.40 -2.34 21.93
CA THR A 93 8.45 -0.94 21.52
C THR A 93 9.74 -0.61 20.75
N GLY A 94 10.87 -1.20 21.13
CA GLY A 94 12.10 -1.14 20.35
C GLY A 94 11.88 -1.71 18.94
N TRP A 95 11.39 -2.94 18.86
CA TRP A 95 11.13 -3.62 17.57
C TRP A 95 10.17 -2.83 16.69
N LEU A 96 9.07 -2.32 17.24
CA LEU A 96 8.09 -1.52 16.49
C LEU A 96 8.64 -0.17 16.00
N LYS A 97 9.62 0.42 16.70
CA LYS A 97 10.31 1.64 16.26
C LYS A 97 11.31 1.37 15.14
N ASP A 98 11.97 0.21 15.22
CA ASP A 98 12.96 -0.23 14.23
C ASP A 98 12.30 -0.84 12.99
N PHE A 99 11.03 -1.25 13.10
CA PHE A 99 10.25 -1.79 11.98
C PHE A 99 10.07 -0.77 10.87
N LYS A 100 10.93 -0.89 9.84
CA LYS A 100 10.91 -0.07 8.64
C LYS A 100 11.22 -0.94 7.43
N LEU A 101 10.37 -0.80 6.41
CA LEU A 101 10.59 -1.39 5.09
C LEU A 101 10.71 -0.26 4.07
N SER A 102 11.66 -0.39 3.15
CA SER A 102 11.67 0.40 1.92
C SER A 102 10.45 0.05 1.05
N GLU A 103 10.11 0.95 0.11
CA GLU A 103 9.02 0.71 -0.85
C GLU A 103 9.21 -0.60 -1.62
N ALA A 104 10.46 -0.90 -2.04
CA ALA A 104 10.79 -2.13 -2.74
C ALA A 104 10.59 -3.38 -1.87
N GLN A 105 11.02 -3.33 -0.61
CA GLN A 105 10.84 -4.44 0.33
C GLN A 105 9.36 -4.70 0.60
N LEU A 106 8.59 -3.64 0.91
CA LEU A 106 7.15 -3.78 1.15
C LEU A 106 6.41 -4.27 -0.10
N ALA A 107 6.74 -3.77 -1.28
CA ALA A 107 6.17 -4.27 -2.54
C ALA A 107 6.49 -5.77 -2.77
N SER A 108 7.73 -6.20 -2.50
CA SER A 108 8.12 -7.60 -2.65
C SER A 108 7.39 -8.53 -1.65
N LEU A 109 7.17 -8.06 -0.42
CA LEU A 109 6.38 -8.77 0.58
C LEU A 109 4.92 -8.91 0.14
N GLU A 110 4.31 -7.84 -0.36
CA GLU A 110 2.95 -7.91 -0.89
C GLU A 110 2.82 -8.89 -2.05
N VAL A 111 3.81 -8.94 -2.95
CA VAL A 111 3.84 -9.90 -4.05
C VAL A 111 3.87 -11.34 -3.54
N GLU A 112 4.70 -11.64 -2.53
CA GLU A 112 4.75 -12.98 -1.93
C GLU A 112 3.42 -13.36 -1.25
N ILE A 113 2.80 -12.42 -0.54
CA ILE A 113 1.46 -12.61 0.05
C ILE A 113 0.43 -12.92 -1.02
N GLN A 114 0.42 -12.17 -2.13
CA GLN A 114 -0.50 -12.42 -3.23
C GLN A 114 -0.27 -13.77 -3.92
N LYS A 115 0.99 -14.20 -4.07
CA LYS A 115 1.32 -15.53 -4.63
C LYS A 115 0.81 -16.66 -3.75
N GLY A 116 0.87 -16.51 -2.42
CA GLY A 116 0.37 -17.52 -1.49
C GLY A 116 -1.14 -17.72 -1.54
N GLY A 117 -1.88 -16.66 -1.86
CA GLY A 117 -3.34 -16.66 -1.89
C GLY A 117 -3.96 -16.48 -0.50
N ALA A 118 -5.28 -16.28 -0.50
CA ALA A 118 -6.05 -15.99 0.71
C ALA A 118 -5.92 -17.10 1.75
N GLY A 119 -5.69 -16.71 3.01
CA GLY A 119 -5.52 -17.62 4.14
C GLY A 119 -4.09 -18.16 4.33
N LYS A 120 -3.15 -17.81 3.45
CA LYS A 120 -1.73 -18.21 3.54
C LYS A 120 -0.80 -17.03 3.83
N GLU A 121 -1.32 -15.93 4.36
CA GLU A 121 -0.58 -14.68 4.57
C GLU A 121 0.62 -14.90 5.50
N LYS A 122 0.44 -15.63 6.61
CA LYS A 122 1.51 -15.95 7.56
C LYS A 122 2.61 -16.79 6.92
N GLU A 123 2.25 -17.81 6.17
CA GLU A 123 3.20 -18.69 5.49
C GLU A 123 3.98 -17.92 4.42
N SER A 124 3.30 -17.01 3.72
CA SER A 124 3.91 -16.18 2.67
C SER A 124 4.85 -15.13 3.25
N ALA A 125 4.45 -14.48 4.35
CA ALA A 125 5.33 -13.61 5.11
C ALA A 125 6.55 -14.37 5.63
N ARG A 126 6.38 -15.62 6.10
CA ARG A 126 7.49 -16.48 6.54
C ARG A 126 8.46 -16.78 5.40
N ARG A 127 7.97 -17.20 4.24
CA ARG A 127 8.82 -17.42 3.04
C ARG A 127 9.57 -16.15 2.64
N TRP A 128 8.91 -15.00 2.67
CA TRP A 128 9.56 -13.72 2.38
C TRP A 128 10.64 -13.39 3.41
N MET A 129 10.37 -13.59 4.70
CA MET A 129 11.36 -13.40 5.77
C MET A 129 12.57 -14.33 5.61
N ASP A 130 12.36 -15.60 5.28
CA ASP A 130 13.42 -16.58 5.07
C ASP A 130 14.32 -16.22 3.87
N ALA A 131 13.75 -15.56 2.86
CA ALA A 131 14.48 -15.03 1.71
C ALA A 131 15.14 -13.66 1.95
N ASN A 132 14.81 -12.97 3.05
CA ASN A 132 15.30 -11.62 3.37
C ASN A 132 15.87 -11.55 4.81
N PRO A 133 16.81 -12.43 5.19
CA PRO A 133 17.27 -12.54 6.58
C PRO A 133 17.96 -11.27 7.11
N ASP A 134 18.60 -10.50 6.23
CA ASP A 134 19.25 -9.23 6.55
C ASP A 134 18.24 -8.13 6.91
N VAL A 135 17.05 -8.17 6.29
CA VAL A 135 15.95 -7.28 6.63
C VAL A 135 15.39 -7.67 7.98
N VAL A 136 15.09 -8.96 8.18
CA VAL A 136 14.53 -9.49 9.43
C VAL A 136 15.43 -9.18 10.63
N ALA A 137 16.74 -9.36 10.49
CA ALA A 137 17.70 -9.05 11.55
C ALA A 137 17.65 -7.58 12.03
N LYS A 138 17.24 -6.65 11.16
CA LYS A 138 17.06 -5.23 11.50
C LYS A 138 15.69 -4.93 12.13
N LEU A 139 14.67 -5.75 11.85
CA LEU A 139 13.31 -5.56 12.36
C LEU A 139 13.15 -6.08 13.80
N THR A 140 13.84 -7.17 14.11
CA THR A 140 13.84 -7.79 15.45
C THR A 140 15.26 -7.98 15.92
N PRO A 141 16.00 -6.90 16.24
CA PRO A 141 17.30 -7.05 16.87
C PRO A 141 17.07 -7.74 18.21
N VAL A 142 17.53 -8.99 18.31
CA VAL A 142 17.56 -9.71 19.58
C VAL A 142 18.48 -8.90 20.48
N GLY A 143 17.98 -8.45 21.62
CA GLY A 143 18.77 -7.68 22.57
C GLY A 143 20.09 -8.40 22.85
N THR A 144 21.19 -7.67 22.70
CA THR A 144 22.49 -8.11 23.24
C THR A 144 22.53 -7.83 24.73
#